data_AF-A0A833LF73-F1
#
_entry.id   AF-A0A833LF73-F1
#
_cell.length_a   1.000
_cell.length_b   1.000
_cell.length_c   1.000
_cell.angle_alpha   90.00
_cell.angle_beta   90.00
_cell.angle_gamma   90.00
#
_symmetry.space_group_name_H-M   'P 1'
#
loop_
_entity.id
_entity.type
_entity.pdbx_description
1 polymer ?
#
loop_
_entity_poly.entity_id
_entity_poly.type
_entity_poly.pdbx_seq_one_letter_code
_entity_poly.pdbx_strand_id
1 'polypeptide(L)'
;MPLAPLFHAVSFGDIPGWERDDHASAFAAFRRSAVHGLETPYRTGSLGVDAGAFDEAFSEAAAADSGTADARAFFERHFSPFLIVADGGEAGFVTGFYEPEVEASPVRTARFGVPLLAPPDDLVKVDDGNRPVGFDPAFAFGRATESGIVEYFDRAAIEGGALGDRAGPLAWLADKVDAFFVHVQGAARLKLPDGRVRRVTYAAKSGHPFTGPGRVLAGLGEIPREKVTMQSIRAWLAENPGRVDEILHRNRSYIFFREADVADAALGPVAAAKVPLTAGRSLAVDRLLHTFATPFFIDAPSLRAFGGAPFRRLMIAQD
;
A
#
# COMPACT_ATOMS: atom_id res chain seq x y z
N MET A 1 5.24 25.81 -0.39
CA MET A 1 5.49 25.68 -1.85
C MET A 1 4.23 26.11 -2.58
N PRO A 2 4.30 26.71 -3.78
CA PRO A 2 3.11 26.96 -4.57
C PRO A 2 2.45 25.63 -4.98
N LEU A 3 1.13 25.63 -5.15
CA LEU A 3 0.40 24.49 -5.72
C LEU A 3 0.89 24.22 -7.15
N ALA A 4 1.01 22.95 -7.51
CA ALA A 4 1.37 22.53 -8.85
C ALA A 4 0.33 23.02 -9.88
N PRO A 5 0.74 23.34 -11.13
CA PRO A 5 -0.16 23.81 -12.17
C PRO A 5 -1.15 22.74 -12.67
N LEU A 6 -0.99 21.48 -12.24
CA LEU A 6 -1.86 20.34 -12.57
C LEU A 6 -3.25 20.43 -11.91
N PHE A 7 -3.42 21.31 -10.92
CA PHE A 7 -4.68 21.48 -10.17
C PHE A 7 -5.58 22.50 -10.84
N HIS A 8 -6.73 22.05 -11.34
CA HIS A 8 -7.74 22.89 -11.98
C HIS A 8 -8.96 23.02 -11.06
N ALA A 9 -9.26 24.22 -10.59
CA ALA A 9 -10.37 24.45 -9.68
C ALA A 9 -11.71 24.03 -10.32
N VAL A 10 -12.53 23.31 -9.55
CA VAL A 10 -13.90 22.92 -9.92
C VAL A 10 -14.83 23.21 -8.74
N SER A 11 -16.14 23.12 -8.96
CA SER A 11 -17.13 23.14 -7.88
C SER A 11 -17.49 21.71 -7.46
N PHE A 12 -18.03 21.54 -6.24
CA PHE A 12 -18.57 20.25 -5.81
C PHE A 12 -19.71 19.75 -6.72
N GLY A 13 -20.46 20.66 -7.34
CA GLY A 13 -21.51 20.31 -8.30
C GLY A 13 -20.98 19.71 -9.60
N ASP A 14 -19.71 19.94 -9.93
CA ASP A 14 -19.07 19.37 -11.13
C ASP A 14 -18.60 17.92 -10.91
N ILE A 15 -18.54 17.45 -9.65
CA ILE A 15 -18.01 16.14 -9.29
C ILE A 15 -19.09 15.06 -9.49
N PRO A 16 -18.93 14.13 -10.45
CA PRO A 16 -19.98 13.18 -10.77
C PRO A 16 -20.28 12.24 -9.60
N GLY A 17 -21.49 12.34 -9.06
CA GLY A 17 -21.96 11.48 -7.97
C GLY A 17 -21.56 11.93 -6.58
N TRP A 18 -20.97 13.13 -6.41
CA TRP A 18 -20.67 13.72 -5.11
C TRP A 18 -21.83 13.59 -4.14
N GLU A 19 -23.02 14.09 -4.49
CA GLU A 19 -24.19 14.11 -3.61
C GLU A 19 -24.67 12.73 -3.14
N ARG A 20 -24.30 11.66 -3.85
CA ARG A 20 -24.73 10.28 -3.56
C ARG A 20 -23.69 9.48 -2.80
N ASP A 21 -22.48 10.02 -2.59
CA ASP A 21 -21.45 9.31 -1.84
C ASP A 21 -21.80 9.27 -0.34
N ASP A 22 -21.34 8.20 0.31
CA ASP A 22 -21.38 8.05 1.76
C ASP A 22 -20.18 8.79 2.38
N HIS A 23 -20.38 10.09 2.60
CA HIS A 23 -19.37 10.98 3.18
C HIS A 23 -19.04 10.64 4.63
N ALA A 24 -19.96 10.00 5.37
CA ALA A 24 -19.73 9.62 6.76
C ALA A 24 -18.59 8.60 6.86
N SER A 25 -18.56 7.61 5.97
CA SER A 25 -17.43 6.66 5.91
C SER A 25 -16.11 7.33 5.51
N ALA A 26 -16.12 8.32 4.62
CA ALA A 26 -14.92 9.08 4.27
C ALA A 26 -14.43 9.94 5.44
N PHE A 27 -15.36 10.58 6.17
CA PHE A 27 -15.08 11.36 7.37
C PHE A 27 -14.49 10.49 8.48
N ALA A 28 -15.04 9.30 8.73
CA ALA A 28 -14.48 8.36 9.70
C ALA A 28 -13.03 7.97 9.38
N ALA A 29 -12.69 7.80 8.09
CA ALA A 29 -11.32 7.58 7.66
C ALA A 29 -10.45 8.84 7.87
N PHE A 30 -10.93 10.01 7.46
CA PHE A 30 -10.23 11.29 7.60
C PHE A 30 -9.92 11.61 9.06
N ARG A 31 -10.88 11.41 9.97
CA ARG A 31 -10.73 11.61 11.41
C ARG A 31 -9.58 10.80 12.00
N ARG A 32 -9.33 9.57 11.53
CA ARG A 32 -8.16 8.78 11.99
C ARG A 32 -6.85 9.49 11.62
N SER A 33 -6.77 10.00 10.39
CA SER A 33 -5.64 10.81 9.94
C SER A 33 -5.52 12.12 10.70
N ALA A 34 -6.63 12.78 11.02
CA ALA A 34 -6.64 14.01 11.81
C ALA A 34 -6.06 13.81 13.22
N VAL A 35 -6.52 12.78 13.94
CA VAL A 35 -6.01 12.47 15.29
C VAL A 35 -4.51 12.24 15.27
N HIS A 36 -4.00 11.47 14.30
CA HIS A 36 -2.56 11.27 14.16
C HIS A 36 -1.82 12.53 13.73
N GLY A 37 -2.35 13.27 12.75
CA GLY A 37 -1.72 14.45 12.16
C GLY A 37 -1.54 15.61 13.14
N LEU A 38 -2.43 15.75 14.13
CA LEU A 38 -2.32 16.72 15.22
C LEU A 38 -1.17 16.40 16.19
N GLU A 39 -0.83 15.12 16.37
CA GLU A 39 0.29 14.69 17.21
C GLU A 39 1.61 14.63 16.43
N THR A 40 1.54 14.15 15.19
CA THR A 40 2.69 13.95 14.29
C THR A 40 2.34 14.50 12.91
N PRO A 41 2.77 15.73 12.58
CA PRO A 41 2.46 16.36 11.31
C PRO A 41 2.93 15.54 10.10
N TYR A 42 2.09 15.49 9.06
CA TYR A 42 2.43 14.86 7.80
C TYR A 42 3.48 15.68 7.02
N ARG A 43 4.20 15.03 6.09
CA ARG A 43 5.12 15.72 5.19
C ARG A 43 4.36 16.29 3.99
N THR A 44 4.64 17.55 3.65
CA THR A 44 4.14 18.19 2.44
C THR A 44 4.74 17.55 1.19
N GLY A 45 3.88 17.03 0.31
CA GLY A 45 4.27 16.49 -1.00
C GLY A 45 4.68 17.59 -1.97
N SER A 46 5.41 17.20 -3.03
CA SER A 46 5.95 18.16 -4.02
C SER A 46 4.89 18.85 -4.88
N LEU A 47 3.65 18.35 -4.92
CA LEU A 47 2.54 19.06 -5.57
C LEU A 47 2.04 20.27 -4.75
N GLY A 48 2.51 20.45 -3.52
CA GLY A 48 2.36 21.70 -2.79
C GLY A 48 1.10 21.85 -1.94
N VAL A 49 0.30 20.78 -1.76
CA VAL A 49 -0.77 20.76 -0.76
C VAL A 49 -0.13 20.75 0.62
N ASP A 50 -0.10 21.91 1.29
CA ASP A 50 0.61 22.06 2.55
C ASP A 50 -0.05 21.24 3.68
N ALA A 51 0.76 20.52 4.45
CA ALA A 51 0.25 19.70 5.55
C ALA A 51 -0.40 20.55 6.67
N GLY A 52 0.09 21.76 6.92
CA GLY A 52 -0.48 22.67 7.93
C GLY A 52 -1.82 23.28 7.50
N ALA A 53 -2.16 23.24 6.21
CA ALA A 53 -3.48 23.66 5.73
C ALA A 53 -4.63 22.77 6.26
N PHE A 54 -4.31 21.60 6.84
CA PHE A 54 -5.30 20.71 7.42
C PHE A 54 -5.60 20.98 8.91
N ASP A 55 -4.87 21.86 9.59
CA ASP A 55 -4.94 22.01 11.05
C ASP A 55 -6.35 22.31 11.58
N GLU A 56 -7.10 23.20 10.91
CA GLU A 56 -8.47 23.55 11.29
C GLU A 56 -9.42 22.36 11.09
N ALA A 57 -9.37 21.74 9.90
CA ALA A 57 -10.17 20.58 9.56
C ALA A 57 -9.86 19.38 10.47
N PHE A 58 -8.59 19.19 10.83
CA PHE A 58 -8.15 18.15 11.75
C PHE A 58 -8.67 18.39 13.17
N SER A 59 -8.56 19.62 13.65
CA SER A 59 -9.04 20.00 14.99
C SER A 59 -10.54 19.73 15.12
N GLU A 60 -11.34 20.14 14.12
CA GLU A 60 -12.78 19.87 14.12
C GLU A 60 -13.07 18.36 14.01
N ALA A 61 -12.41 17.65 13.09
CA ALA A 61 -12.66 16.22 12.89
C ALA A 61 -12.27 15.37 14.12
N ALA A 62 -11.17 15.69 14.79
CA ALA A 62 -10.71 14.99 15.99
C ALA A 62 -11.67 15.18 17.18
N ALA A 63 -12.26 16.37 17.32
CA ALA A 63 -13.23 16.70 18.36
C ALA A 63 -14.63 16.09 18.10
N ALA A 64 -14.96 15.76 16.85
CA ALA A 64 -16.24 15.20 16.47
C ALA A 64 -16.39 13.70 16.82
N ASP A 65 -17.63 13.26 16.96
CA ASP A 65 -17.98 11.84 16.99
C ASP A 65 -17.83 11.21 15.59
N SER A 66 -17.56 9.90 15.53
CA SER A 66 -17.24 9.18 14.27
C SER A 66 -18.40 9.07 13.26
N GLY A 67 -19.63 9.47 13.63
CA GLY A 67 -20.84 9.31 12.83
C GLY A 67 -21.56 10.64 12.53
N THR A 68 -20.82 11.71 12.23
CA THR A 68 -21.40 13.04 11.99
C THR A 68 -22.50 12.99 10.92
N ALA A 69 -23.70 13.44 11.29
CA ALA A 69 -24.85 13.59 10.38
C ALA A 69 -24.60 14.62 9.26
N ASP A 70 -23.50 15.38 9.33
CA ASP A 70 -23.16 16.46 8.40
C ASP A 70 -21.75 16.31 7.77
N ALA A 71 -21.31 15.07 7.56
CA ALA A 71 -19.99 14.78 6.98
C ALA A 71 -19.78 15.42 5.58
N ARG A 72 -20.84 15.57 4.78
CA ARG A 72 -20.76 16.27 3.48
C ARG A 72 -20.42 17.75 3.68
N ALA A 73 -21.15 18.48 4.52
CA ALA A 73 -20.87 19.90 4.70
C ALA A 73 -19.52 20.15 5.40
N PHE A 74 -19.03 19.20 6.20
CA PHE A 74 -17.65 19.25 6.70
C PHE A 74 -16.65 19.38 5.54
N PHE A 75 -16.71 18.48 4.54
CA PHE A 75 -15.81 18.55 3.40
C PHE A 75 -16.04 19.80 2.54
N GLU A 76 -17.30 20.19 2.33
CA GLU A 76 -17.62 21.38 1.53
C GLU A 76 -17.18 22.70 2.18
N ARG A 77 -17.09 22.74 3.52
CA ARG A 77 -16.63 23.91 4.28
C ARG A 77 -15.11 24.00 4.35
N HIS A 78 -14.43 22.87 4.53
CA HIS A 78 -12.99 22.83 4.79
C HIS A 78 -12.12 22.64 3.54
N PHE A 79 -12.70 22.18 2.43
CA PHE A 79 -11.95 21.84 1.24
C PHE A 79 -12.54 22.50 -0.01
N SER A 80 -11.66 22.84 -0.95
CA SER A 80 -12.03 23.24 -2.31
C SER A 80 -11.59 22.14 -3.28
N PRO A 81 -12.46 21.64 -4.17
CA PRO A 81 -12.09 20.56 -5.06
C PRO A 81 -11.29 21.07 -6.26
N PHE A 82 -10.24 20.33 -6.61
CA PHE A 82 -9.44 20.54 -7.81
C PHE A 82 -9.39 19.25 -8.62
N LEU A 83 -9.65 19.36 -9.92
CA LEU A 83 -9.40 18.30 -10.87
C LEU A 83 -7.89 18.23 -11.15
N ILE A 84 -7.30 17.05 -10.99
CA ILE A 84 -5.90 16.81 -11.34
C ILE A 84 -5.83 16.41 -12.82
N VAL A 85 -5.16 17.21 -13.62
CA VAL A 85 -4.94 16.94 -15.05
C VAL A 85 -3.45 16.69 -15.25
N ALA A 86 -3.07 15.48 -15.68
CA ALA A 86 -1.67 15.13 -15.95
C ALA A 86 -1.16 15.90 -17.18
N ASP A 87 0.16 16.17 -17.20
CA ASP A 87 0.83 16.73 -18.38
C ASP A 87 0.63 15.78 -19.58
N GLY A 88 -0.06 16.25 -20.61
CA GLY A 88 -0.46 15.44 -21.78
C GLY A 88 -1.93 15.02 -21.82
N GLY A 89 -2.71 15.31 -20.77
CA GLY A 89 -4.16 15.09 -20.75
C GLY A 89 -4.59 13.63 -20.64
N GLU A 90 -3.66 12.73 -20.28
CA GLU A 90 -3.99 11.33 -20.03
C GLU A 90 -4.87 11.19 -18.79
N ALA A 91 -5.81 10.25 -18.84
CA ALA A 91 -6.65 9.93 -17.69
C ALA A 91 -5.84 9.25 -16.58
N GLY A 92 -6.19 9.52 -15.33
CA GLY A 92 -5.63 8.81 -14.18
C GLY A 92 -5.92 7.31 -14.24
N PHE A 93 -5.08 6.52 -13.57
CA PHE A 93 -5.20 5.06 -13.51
C PHE A 93 -5.36 4.59 -12.07
N VAL A 94 -6.35 3.73 -11.83
CA VAL A 94 -6.62 3.13 -10.52
C VAL A 94 -6.45 1.62 -10.56
N THR A 95 -5.86 1.08 -9.50
CA THR A 95 -5.81 -0.36 -9.20
C THR A 95 -6.50 -0.62 -7.86
N GLY A 96 -6.54 -1.88 -7.43
CA GLY A 96 -7.06 -2.26 -6.12
C GLY A 96 -6.08 -3.17 -5.38
N PHE A 97 -6.03 -3.02 -4.07
CA PHE A 97 -5.30 -3.88 -3.14
C PHE A 97 -6.21 -4.27 -1.97
N TYR A 98 -5.82 -5.29 -1.21
CA TYR A 98 -6.61 -5.82 -0.10
C TYR A 98 -5.70 -6.43 0.97
N GLU A 99 -6.24 -6.69 2.16
CA GLU A 99 -5.57 -7.47 3.19
C GLU A 99 -5.94 -8.95 3.00
N PRO A 100 -5.05 -9.81 2.47
CA PRO A 100 -5.33 -11.21 2.26
C PRO A 100 -5.41 -11.95 3.59
N GLU A 101 -6.27 -12.96 3.62
CA GLU A 101 -6.32 -13.91 4.70
C GLU A 101 -5.73 -15.24 4.22
N VAL A 102 -4.69 -15.71 4.91
CA VAL A 102 -3.91 -16.89 4.51
C VAL A 102 -3.69 -17.81 5.69
N GLU A 103 -3.68 -19.12 5.44
CA GLU A 103 -3.31 -20.10 6.45
C GLU A 103 -1.80 -20.05 6.70
N ALA A 104 -1.41 -20.06 7.98
CA ALA A 104 -0.01 -20.05 8.35
C ALA A 104 0.23 -20.87 9.62
N SER A 105 1.49 -21.21 9.86
CA SER A 105 1.96 -21.86 11.08
C SER A 105 3.03 -21.01 11.77
N PRO A 106 3.04 -20.92 13.11
CA PRO A 106 4.11 -20.23 13.83
C PRO A 106 5.44 -21.00 13.75
N VAL A 107 5.40 -22.30 13.42
CA VAL A 107 6.57 -23.17 13.29
C VAL A 107 6.64 -23.81 11.91
N ARG A 108 7.85 -24.08 11.43
CA ARG A 108 8.04 -24.77 10.15
C ARG A 108 7.54 -26.21 10.27
N THR A 109 6.81 -26.68 9.25
CA THR A 109 6.34 -28.07 9.16
C THR A 109 6.48 -28.60 7.74
N ALA A 110 6.12 -29.87 7.49
CA ALA A 110 6.08 -30.42 6.15
C ALA A 110 5.08 -29.68 5.22
N ARG A 111 3.96 -29.18 5.77
CA ARG A 111 2.97 -28.38 5.03
C ARG A 111 3.36 -26.91 4.93
N PHE A 112 3.85 -26.33 6.02
CA PHE A 112 4.15 -24.90 6.13
C PHE A 112 5.66 -24.67 6.04
N GLY A 113 6.14 -24.44 4.81
CA GLY A 113 7.56 -24.40 4.48
C GLY A 113 8.06 -23.06 3.93
N VAL A 114 7.19 -22.08 3.67
CA VAL A 114 7.54 -20.78 3.08
C VAL A 114 7.50 -19.67 4.14
N PRO A 115 8.62 -19.01 4.49
CA PRO A 115 8.62 -18.06 5.61
C PRO A 115 8.14 -16.66 5.19
N LEU A 116 7.38 -16.00 6.07
CA LEU A 116 7.30 -14.53 6.10
C LEU A 116 8.35 -14.01 7.07
N LEU A 117 9.22 -13.12 6.60
CA LEU A 117 10.44 -12.75 7.33
C LEU A 117 10.30 -11.37 7.98
N ALA A 118 10.82 -11.25 9.20
CA ALA A 118 11.14 -9.98 9.83
C ALA A 118 12.38 -9.34 9.18
N PRO A 119 12.55 -8.00 9.24
CA PRO A 119 13.76 -7.34 8.80
C PRO A 119 14.99 -7.91 9.54
N PRO A 120 16.02 -8.35 8.83
CA PRO A 120 17.30 -8.67 9.44
C PRO A 120 17.96 -7.43 10.05
N ASP A 121 18.85 -7.63 11.01
CA ASP A 121 19.57 -6.56 11.71
C ASP A 121 20.52 -5.77 10.80
N ASP A 122 21.04 -6.40 9.76
CA ASP A 122 21.88 -5.77 8.74
C ASP A 122 21.09 -5.00 7.66
N LEU A 123 19.76 -5.01 7.67
CA LEU A 123 18.93 -4.23 6.75
C LEU A 123 18.71 -2.81 7.29
N VAL A 124 19.40 -1.84 6.72
CA VAL A 124 19.39 -0.44 7.16
C VAL A 124 18.65 0.47 6.18
N LYS A 125 18.01 1.53 6.70
CA LYS A 125 17.47 2.61 5.87
C LYS A 125 18.61 3.44 5.28
N VAL A 126 18.44 3.86 4.04
CA VAL A 126 19.39 4.72 3.33
C VAL A 126 18.76 6.09 3.11
N ASP A 127 19.47 7.13 3.55
CA ASP A 127 19.13 8.54 3.38
C ASP A 127 20.38 9.35 3.02
N ASP A 128 20.23 10.66 2.82
CA ASP A 128 21.32 11.52 2.38
C ASP A 128 22.50 11.59 3.37
N GLY A 129 22.29 11.22 4.64
CA GLY A 129 23.33 11.22 5.66
C GLY A 129 24.22 9.98 5.66
N ASN A 130 23.75 8.84 5.12
CA ASN A 130 24.50 7.58 5.12
C ASN A 130 24.68 6.95 3.73
N ARG A 131 24.09 7.52 2.67
CA ARG A 131 24.15 6.99 1.30
C ARG A 131 25.60 6.92 0.79
N PRO A 132 26.09 5.74 0.40
CA PRO A 132 27.41 5.61 -0.23
C PRO A 132 27.50 6.37 -1.56
N VAL A 133 28.70 6.84 -1.89
CA VAL A 133 28.96 7.49 -3.19
C VAL A 133 28.66 6.52 -4.33
N GLY A 134 27.85 6.96 -5.29
CA GLY A 134 27.45 6.13 -6.45
C GLY A 134 26.32 5.13 -6.17
N PHE A 135 25.79 5.10 -4.94
CA PHE A 135 24.62 4.26 -4.61
C PHE A 135 23.36 4.84 -5.24
N ASP A 136 22.55 3.99 -5.87
CA ASP A 136 21.34 4.43 -6.58
C ASP A 136 20.42 5.23 -5.64
N PRO A 137 20.09 6.50 -5.95
CA PRO A 137 19.21 7.34 -5.13
C PRO A 137 17.82 6.72 -4.91
N ALA A 138 17.36 5.83 -5.78
CA ALA A 138 16.08 5.15 -5.65
C ALA A 138 16.04 4.13 -4.50
N PHE A 139 17.21 3.63 -4.05
CA PHE A 139 17.26 2.71 -2.92
C PHE A 139 17.08 3.47 -1.60
N ALA A 140 16.01 3.10 -0.88
CA ALA A 140 15.71 3.58 0.48
C ALA A 140 16.21 2.61 1.57
N PHE A 141 16.78 1.48 1.18
CA PHE A 141 17.30 0.45 2.07
C PHE A 141 18.57 -0.15 1.48
N GLY A 142 19.46 -0.65 2.34
CA GLY A 142 20.70 -1.31 1.97
C GLY A 142 21.14 -2.29 3.05
N ARG A 143 22.18 -3.08 2.75
CA ARG A 143 22.79 -4.00 3.70
C ARG A 143 24.02 -3.36 4.33
N ALA A 144 24.04 -3.26 5.65
CA ALA A 144 25.23 -2.87 6.39
C ALA A 144 26.26 -4.01 6.37
N THR A 145 27.49 -3.69 5.99
CA THR A 145 28.66 -4.58 6.06
C THR A 145 29.79 -3.85 6.78
N GLU A 146 30.87 -4.57 7.09
CA GLU A 146 32.10 -3.98 7.65
C GLU A 146 32.72 -2.91 6.75
N SER A 147 32.47 -2.99 5.44
CA SER A 147 33.00 -2.07 4.42
C SER A 147 32.04 -0.94 4.04
N GLY A 148 30.88 -0.84 4.68
CA GLY A 148 29.86 0.18 4.42
C GLY A 148 28.51 -0.39 4.01
N ILE A 149 27.67 0.43 3.38
CA ILE A 149 26.34 0.01 2.92
C ILE A 149 26.44 -0.48 1.48
N VAL A 150 25.85 -1.63 1.19
CA VAL A 150 25.73 -2.19 -0.17
C VAL A 150 24.27 -2.50 -0.51
N GLU A 151 23.97 -2.87 -1.75
CA GLU A 151 22.62 -3.33 -2.11
C GLU A 151 22.25 -4.56 -1.29
N TYR A 152 21.00 -4.63 -0.84
CA TYR A 152 20.51 -5.80 -0.13
C TYR A 152 20.37 -7.00 -1.08
N PHE A 153 20.22 -8.20 -0.53
CA PHE A 153 19.87 -9.37 -1.32
C PHE A 153 18.53 -9.19 -2.05
N ASP A 154 18.44 -9.66 -3.29
CA ASP A 154 17.16 -9.70 -4.01
C ASP A 154 16.34 -10.93 -3.64
N ARG A 155 15.11 -10.98 -4.15
CA ARG A 155 14.16 -12.08 -3.90
C ARG A 155 14.77 -13.46 -4.15
N ALA A 156 15.43 -13.66 -5.29
CA ALA A 156 15.97 -14.97 -5.66
C ALA A 156 17.05 -15.40 -4.65
N ALA A 157 17.94 -14.48 -4.27
CA ALA A 157 18.94 -14.74 -3.25
C ALA A 157 18.32 -15.04 -1.87
N ILE A 158 17.32 -14.26 -1.44
CA ILE A 158 16.64 -14.44 -0.14
C ILE A 158 15.92 -15.80 -0.09
N GLU A 159 15.12 -16.11 -1.11
CA GLU A 159 14.40 -17.38 -1.21
C GLU A 159 15.35 -18.58 -1.39
N GLY A 160 16.54 -18.33 -1.95
CA GLY A 160 17.66 -19.28 -2.02
C GLY A 160 18.46 -19.43 -0.72
N GLY A 161 18.12 -18.71 0.35
CA GLY A 161 18.72 -18.88 1.67
C GLY A 161 19.85 -17.91 2.01
N ALA A 162 20.04 -16.82 1.26
CA ALA A 162 21.14 -15.87 1.47
C ALA A 162 21.17 -15.20 2.87
N LEU A 163 20.05 -15.23 3.60
CA LEU A 163 19.98 -14.70 4.96
C LEU A 163 20.62 -15.62 6.01
N GLY A 164 20.68 -16.94 5.76
CA GLY A 164 21.18 -17.91 6.73
C GLY A 164 20.53 -17.74 8.11
N ASP A 165 21.34 -17.69 9.17
CA ASP A 165 20.89 -17.53 10.55
C ASP A 165 20.24 -16.18 10.87
N ARG A 166 20.38 -15.18 9.97
CA ARG A 166 19.68 -13.89 10.09
C ARG A 166 18.23 -13.95 9.61
N ALA A 167 17.81 -15.07 9.02
CA ALA A 167 16.40 -15.26 8.69
C ALA A 167 15.59 -15.23 10.01
N GLY A 168 14.68 -14.27 10.14
CA GLY A 168 13.73 -14.19 11.26
C GLY A 168 12.30 -14.50 10.84
N PRO A 169 11.89 -15.77 10.65
CA PRO A 169 10.51 -16.11 10.28
C PRO A 169 9.51 -15.71 11.36
N LEU A 170 8.49 -14.93 10.98
CA LEU A 170 7.33 -14.59 11.82
C LEU A 170 6.24 -15.66 11.78
N ALA A 171 6.11 -16.29 10.61
CA ALA A 171 5.19 -17.37 10.31
C ALA A 171 5.63 -18.10 9.04
N TRP A 172 5.04 -19.27 8.81
CA TRP A 172 5.29 -20.12 7.64
C TRP A 172 3.98 -20.38 6.90
N LEU A 173 3.96 -20.12 5.60
CA LEU A 173 2.85 -20.39 4.68
C LEU A 173 3.08 -21.73 3.97
N ALA A 174 1.99 -22.28 3.44
CA ALA A 174 2.03 -23.51 2.67
C ALA A 174 2.48 -23.30 1.22
N ASP A 175 2.16 -22.14 0.65
CA ASP A 175 2.36 -21.85 -0.76
C ASP A 175 3.17 -20.57 -1.01
N LYS A 176 4.10 -20.63 -1.97
CA LYS A 176 4.98 -19.50 -2.32
C LYS A 176 4.27 -18.42 -3.13
N VAL A 177 3.25 -18.78 -3.91
CA VAL A 177 2.44 -17.81 -4.66
C VAL A 177 1.63 -16.97 -3.68
N ASP A 178 1.05 -17.57 -2.65
CA ASP A 178 0.39 -16.85 -1.57
C ASP A 178 1.35 -15.92 -0.81
N ALA A 179 2.53 -16.42 -0.43
CA ALA A 179 3.56 -15.56 0.19
C ALA A 179 3.96 -14.38 -0.72
N PHE A 180 4.09 -14.62 -2.04
CA PHE A 180 4.35 -13.56 -3.01
C PHE A 180 3.23 -12.52 -3.05
N PHE A 181 1.97 -12.94 -3.10
CA PHE A 181 0.85 -11.99 -3.11
C PHE A 181 0.73 -11.25 -1.77
N VAL A 182 1.05 -11.87 -0.64
CA VAL A 182 1.19 -11.16 0.65
C VAL A 182 2.27 -10.06 0.57
N HIS A 183 3.41 -10.32 -0.08
CA HIS A 183 4.41 -9.27 -0.34
C HIS A 183 3.85 -8.14 -1.22
N VAL A 184 3.07 -8.46 -2.27
CA VAL A 184 2.45 -7.45 -3.15
C VAL A 184 1.44 -6.59 -2.39
N GLN A 185 0.65 -7.19 -1.48
CA GLN A 185 -0.34 -6.46 -0.68
C GLN A 185 0.27 -5.69 0.49
N GLY A 186 1.45 -6.08 0.98
CA GLY A 186 2.17 -5.42 2.07
C GLY A 186 1.63 -5.70 3.48
N ALA A 187 0.54 -6.46 3.60
CA ALA A 187 -0.02 -6.92 4.87
C ALA A 187 -0.77 -8.25 4.68
N ALA A 188 -1.10 -8.94 5.78
CA ALA A 188 -1.95 -10.12 5.76
C ALA A 188 -2.54 -10.45 7.14
N ARG A 189 -3.70 -11.13 7.12
CA ARG A 189 -4.25 -11.88 8.26
C ARG A 189 -3.81 -13.35 8.16
N LEU A 190 -3.15 -13.83 9.21
CA LEU A 190 -2.63 -15.18 9.32
C LEU A 190 -3.57 -16.02 10.16
N LYS A 191 -4.30 -16.95 9.53
CA LYS A 191 -5.11 -17.95 10.21
C LYS A 191 -4.22 -19.08 10.71
N LEU A 192 -4.10 -19.20 12.03
CA LEU A 192 -3.29 -20.23 12.67
C LEU A 192 -4.08 -21.53 12.89
N PRO A 193 -3.41 -22.69 13.08
CA PRO A 193 -4.08 -23.97 13.26
C PRO A 193 -4.92 -24.06 14.54
N ASP A 194 -4.65 -23.21 15.53
CA ASP A 194 -5.40 -23.12 16.78
C ASP A 194 -6.61 -22.17 16.71
N GLY A 195 -6.91 -21.64 15.52
CA GLY A 195 -8.03 -20.73 15.28
C GLY A 195 -7.73 -19.26 15.57
N ARG A 196 -6.55 -18.92 16.13
CA ARG A 196 -6.16 -17.52 16.32
C ARG A 196 -5.84 -16.87 14.97
N VAL A 197 -6.06 -15.56 14.90
CA VAL A 197 -5.66 -14.71 13.78
C VAL A 197 -4.54 -13.78 14.25
N ARG A 198 -3.39 -13.82 13.59
CA ARG A 198 -2.33 -12.81 13.73
C ARG A 198 -2.35 -11.89 12.52
N ARG A 199 -1.96 -10.62 12.70
CA ARG A 199 -1.72 -9.72 11.56
C ARG A 199 -0.24 -9.47 11.39
N VAL A 200 0.16 -9.39 10.12
CA VAL A 200 1.47 -8.90 9.72
C VAL A 200 1.30 -7.70 8.80
N THR A 201 2.17 -6.71 8.94
CA THR A 201 2.21 -5.52 8.09
C THR A 201 3.64 -5.19 7.69
N TYR A 202 3.80 -4.42 6.62
CA TYR A 202 5.06 -3.95 6.11
C TYR A 202 5.95 -3.35 7.21
N ALA A 203 7.21 -3.79 7.24
CA ALA A 203 8.25 -3.23 8.09
C ALA A 203 9.39 -2.60 7.26
N ALA A 204 9.86 -3.32 6.25
CA ALA A 204 10.95 -2.90 5.37
C ALA A 204 10.88 -3.60 4.01
N LYS A 205 11.75 -3.21 3.07
CA LYS A 205 11.96 -3.90 1.80
C LYS A 205 13.45 -4.02 1.48
N SER A 206 13.81 -4.95 0.60
CA SER A 206 15.19 -5.14 0.13
C SER A 206 15.77 -3.96 -0.68
N GLY A 207 14.95 -2.96 -1.04
CA GLY A 207 15.36 -1.79 -1.82
C GLY A 207 15.15 -1.95 -3.33
N HIS A 208 15.24 -3.17 -3.85
CA HIS A 208 15.09 -3.47 -5.28
C HIS A 208 13.72 -3.06 -5.85
N PRO A 209 13.66 -2.66 -7.14
CA PRO A 209 12.42 -2.27 -7.80
C PRO A 209 11.45 -3.45 -7.94
N PHE A 210 10.16 -3.14 -7.84
CA PHE A 210 9.10 -4.12 -8.03
C PHE A 210 8.89 -4.43 -9.52
N THR A 211 8.78 -5.71 -9.86
CA THR A 211 8.34 -6.16 -11.18
C THR A 211 7.15 -7.09 -11.06
N GLY A 212 5.99 -6.69 -11.57
CA GLY A 212 4.76 -7.48 -11.45
C GLY A 212 4.76 -8.73 -12.34
N PRO A 213 4.33 -9.91 -11.83
CA PRO A 213 4.33 -11.16 -12.60
C PRO A 213 3.44 -11.08 -13.85
N GLY A 214 2.34 -10.32 -13.79
CA GLY A 214 1.48 -10.10 -14.97
C GLY A 214 2.19 -9.42 -16.14
N ARG A 215 3.09 -8.46 -15.87
CA ARG A 215 3.91 -7.80 -16.92
C ARG A 215 4.90 -8.79 -17.53
N VAL A 216 5.49 -9.65 -16.71
CA VAL A 216 6.43 -10.69 -17.15
C VAL A 216 5.72 -11.68 -18.07
N LEU A 217 4.60 -12.26 -17.60
CA LEU A 217 3.82 -13.25 -18.35
C LEU A 217 3.31 -12.68 -19.68
N ALA A 218 2.82 -11.43 -19.70
CA ALA A 218 2.43 -10.79 -20.94
C ALA A 218 3.59 -10.53 -21.89
N GLY A 219 4.75 -10.13 -21.36
CA GLY A 219 5.97 -9.94 -22.16
C GLY A 219 6.49 -11.24 -22.78
N LEU A 220 6.27 -12.38 -22.12
CA LEU A 220 6.60 -13.72 -22.63
C LEU A 220 5.55 -14.29 -23.58
N GLY A 221 4.39 -13.63 -23.74
CA GLY A 221 3.28 -14.12 -24.55
C GLY A 221 2.42 -15.21 -23.88
N GLU A 222 2.63 -15.47 -22.58
CA GLU A 222 1.93 -16.50 -21.81
C GLU A 222 0.48 -16.09 -21.47
N ILE A 223 0.26 -14.79 -21.24
CA ILE A 223 -1.07 -14.22 -20.98
C ILE A 223 -1.22 -12.94 -21.80
N PRO A 224 -2.23 -12.81 -22.69
CA PRO A 224 -2.48 -11.55 -23.40
C PRO A 224 -2.66 -10.38 -22.42
N ARG A 225 -2.10 -9.21 -22.72
CA ARG A 225 -2.02 -8.07 -21.80
C ARG A 225 -3.39 -7.65 -21.24
N GLU A 226 -4.40 -7.67 -22.09
CA GLU A 226 -5.80 -7.35 -21.77
C GLU A 226 -6.49 -8.39 -20.88
N LYS A 227 -5.90 -9.58 -20.74
CA LYS A 227 -6.39 -10.67 -19.86
C LYS A 227 -5.56 -10.82 -18.58
N VAL A 228 -4.58 -9.94 -18.34
CA VAL A 228 -3.76 -9.99 -17.13
C VAL A 228 -4.60 -9.54 -15.94
N THR A 229 -4.93 -10.48 -15.07
CA THR A 229 -5.65 -10.29 -13.81
C THR A 229 -4.95 -11.10 -12.72
N MET A 230 -5.20 -10.81 -11.45
CA MET A 230 -4.66 -11.64 -10.36
C MET A 230 -5.10 -13.10 -10.50
N GLN A 231 -6.34 -13.33 -10.94
CA GLN A 231 -6.92 -14.65 -11.15
C GLN A 231 -6.22 -15.39 -12.29
N SER A 232 -6.00 -14.74 -13.44
CA SER A 232 -5.33 -15.38 -14.58
C SER A 232 -3.86 -15.68 -14.28
N ILE A 233 -3.17 -14.81 -13.53
CA ILE A 233 -1.79 -15.05 -13.08
C ILE A 233 -1.74 -16.26 -12.13
N ARG A 234 -2.64 -16.34 -11.14
CA ARG A 234 -2.69 -17.47 -10.20
C ARG A 234 -3.00 -18.79 -10.89
N ALA A 235 -3.94 -18.79 -11.83
CA ALA A 235 -4.28 -19.97 -12.63
C ALA A 235 -3.05 -20.46 -13.42
N TRP A 236 -2.37 -19.55 -14.13
CA TRP A 236 -1.18 -19.91 -14.91
C TRP A 236 -0.07 -20.49 -14.02
N LEU A 237 0.21 -19.89 -12.85
CA LEU A 237 1.24 -20.39 -11.93
C LEU A 237 0.89 -21.78 -11.37
N ALA A 238 -0.39 -22.05 -11.11
CA ALA A 238 -0.85 -23.36 -10.65
C ALA A 238 -0.71 -24.44 -11.74
N GLU A 239 -0.93 -24.08 -13.00
CA GLU A 239 -0.76 -24.97 -14.16
C GLU A 239 0.72 -25.18 -14.55
N ASN A 240 1.62 -24.29 -14.11
CA ASN A 240 3.04 -24.28 -14.47
C ASN A 240 3.97 -24.31 -13.24
N PRO A 241 3.87 -25.32 -12.35
CA PRO A 241 4.61 -25.33 -11.08
C PRO A 241 6.15 -25.28 -11.26
N GLY A 242 6.68 -25.86 -12.34
CA GLY A 242 8.11 -25.83 -12.64
C GLY A 242 8.66 -24.47 -13.08
N ARG A 243 7.79 -23.49 -13.38
CA ARG A 243 8.16 -22.14 -13.84
C ARG A 243 7.78 -21.04 -12.86
N VAL A 244 7.27 -21.39 -11.67
CA VAL A 244 6.87 -20.40 -10.67
C VAL A 244 8.05 -19.50 -10.31
N ASP A 245 9.21 -20.08 -10.01
CA ASP A 245 10.39 -19.32 -9.60
C ASP A 245 10.94 -18.46 -10.74
N GLU A 246 10.93 -18.96 -11.99
CA GLU A 246 11.28 -18.19 -13.20
C GLU A 246 10.50 -16.87 -13.27
N ILE A 247 9.20 -16.91 -12.98
CA ILE A 247 8.32 -15.74 -13.06
C ILE A 247 8.41 -14.86 -11.82
N LEU A 248 8.33 -15.44 -10.61
CA LEU A 248 8.30 -14.69 -9.37
C LEU A 248 9.65 -14.01 -9.08
N HIS A 249 10.77 -14.63 -9.43
CA HIS A 249 12.12 -14.08 -9.20
C HIS A 249 12.46 -12.90 -10.12
N ARG A 250 11.67 -12.65 -11.18
CA ARG A 250 11.76 -11.38 -11.93
C ARG A 250 11.47 -10.17 -11.04
N ASN A 251 10.67 -10.35 -10.00
CA ASN A 251 10.50 -9.34 -8.96
C ASN A 251 11.66 -9.41 -7.97
N ARG A 252 12.71 -8.62 -8.20
CA ARG A 252 13.87 -8.53 -7.28
C ARG A 252 13.49 -7.98 -5.89
N SER A 253 12.38 -7.25 -5.78
CA SER A 253 11.88 -6.72 -4.52
C SER A 253 11.38 -7.81 -3.57
N TYR A 254 11.81 -7.74 -2.31
CA TYR A 254 11.37 -8.60 -1.21
C TYR A 254 10.87 -7.72 -0.05
N ILE A 255 9.75 -8.09 0.56
CA ILE A 255 9.13 -7.33 1.63
C ILE A 255 9.34 -8.06 2.96
N PHE A 256 9.76 -7.32 3.97
CA PHE A 256 9.91 -7.79 5.34
C PHE A 256 8.77 -7.24 6.18
N PHE A 257 8.29 -8.04 7.12
CA PHE A 257 7.10 -7.75 7.90
C PHE A 257 7.41 -7.58 9.38
N ARG A 258 6.42 -7.10 10.11
CA ARG A 258 6.36 -7.16 11.56
C ARG A 258 4.96 -7.58 11.98
N GLU A 259 4.82 -8.09 13.19
CA GLU A 259 3.50 -8.28 13.78
C GLU A 259 2.79 -6.94 13.98
N ALA A 260 1.47 -6.97 13.86
CA ALA A 260 0.60 -5.86 14.16
C ALA A 260 -0.53 -6.35 15.06
N ASP A 261 -0.80 -5.60 16.13
CA ASP A 261 -1.92 -5.88 17.01
C ASP A 261 -3.25 -5.69 16.28
N VAL A 262 -4.21 -6.56 16.60
CA VAL A 262 -5.58 -6.47 16.07
C VAL A 262 -6.42 -5.67 17.07
N ALA A 263 -6.29 -4.34 17.04
CA ALA A 263 -7.10 -3.47 17.92
C ALA A 263 -8.59 -3.51 17.55
N ASP A 264 -8.89 -3.54 16.24
CA ASP A 264 -10.24 -3.67 15.68
C ASP A 264 -10.18 -4.50 14.39
N ALA A 265 -10.89 -5.63 14.38
CA ALA A 265 -10.90 -6.56 13.26
C ALA A 265 -11.59 -5.99 12.00
N ALA A 266 -12.45 -4.98 12.15
CA ALA A 266 -13.12 -4.30 11.04
C ALA A 266 -12.17 -3.35 10.29
N LEU A 267 -11.08 -2.92 10.92
CA LEU A 267 -10.09 -2.04 10.29
C LEU A 267 -9.06 -2.84 9.50
N GLY A 268 -8.53 -2.20 8.47
CA GLY A 268 -7.38 -2.68 7.72
C GLY A 268 -6.07 -2.52 8.50
N PRO A 269 -4.94 -2.90 7.88
CA PRO A 269 -3.62 -2.76 8.48
C PRO A 269 -3.26 -1.28 8.70
N VAL A 270 -2.32 -1.01 9.61
CA VAL A 270 -1.66 0.29 9.68
C VAL A 270 -0.68 0.40 8.51
N ALA A 271 -0.75 1.50 7.76
CA ALA A 271 -0.05 1.70 6.50
C ALA A 271 0.94 2.90 6.53
N ALA A 272 1.28 3.49 5.37
CA ALA A 272 2.30 4.54 5.31
C ALA A 272 1.95 5.79 6.15
N ALA A 273 0.68 6.21 6.19
CA ALA A 273 0.22 7.35 6.98
C ALA A 273 0.04 7.07 8.49
N LYS A 274 0.51 5.90 8.97
CA LYS A 274 0.53 5.49 10.39
C LYS A 274 -0.84 5.37 11.06
N VAL A 275 -1.89 5.25 10.27
CA VAL A 275 -3.25 5.01 10.73
C VAL A 275 -3.80 3.70 10.12
N PRO A 276 -4.76 3.03 10.79
CA PRO A 276 -5.45 1.88 10.22
C PRO A 276 -6.24 2.27 8.97
N LEU A 277 -6.14 1.47 7.91
CA LEU A 277 -6.91 1.66 6.69
C LEU A 277 -8.40 1.36 6.90
N THR A 278 -9.23 2.05 6.12
CA THR A 278 -10.69 1.90 6.06
C THR A 278 -11.08 1.33 4.69
N ALA A 279 -11.77 0.19 4.69
CA ALA A 279 -12.12 -0.54 3.48
C ALA A 279 -12.89 0.36 2.48
N GLY A 280 -12.36 0.49 1.26
CA GLY A 280 -12.96 1.29 0.19
C GLY A 280 -12.97 2.80 0.44
N ARG A 281 -12.27 3.29 1.48
CA ARG A 281 -12.14 4.72 1.81
C ARG A 281 -10.69 5.17 1.97
N SER A 282 -9.73 4.25 2.13
CA SER A 282 -8.31 4.59 2.08
C SER A 282 -7.75 4.45 0.68
N LEU A 283 -6.95 5.43 0.25
CA LEU A 283 -6.28 5.47 -1.03
C LEU A 283 -4.76 5.42 -0.82
N ALA A 284 -4.09 4.61 -1.63
CA ALA A 284 -2.64 4.63 -1.76
C ALA A 284 -2.22 5.65 -2.82
N VAL A 285 -1.24 6.50 -2.52
CA VAL A 285 -0.78 7.60 -3.40
C VAL A 285 0.74 7.64 -3.52
N ASP A 286 1.26 8.35 -4.52
CA ASP A 286 2.68 8.68 -4.54
C ASP A 286 2.99 9.71 -3.44
N ARG A 287 3.61 9.25 -2.35
CA ARG A 287 3.98 10.07 -1.19
C ARG A 287 5.02 11.17 -1.47
N LEU A 288 5.72 11.13 -2.61
CA LEU A 288 6.62 12.21 -3.02
C LEU A 288 5.83 13.36 -3.67
N LEU A 289 4.71 13.04 -4.29
CA LEU A 289 3.83 14.01 -4.96
C LEU A 289 2.77 14.55 -4.00
N HIS A 290 2.07 13.65 -3.30
CA HIS A 290 0.90 13.96 -2.50
C HIS A 290 1.19 13.98 -0.99
N THR A 291 0.46 14.85 -0.29
CA THR A 291 0.44 14.92 1.18
C THR A 291 -0.59 13.92 1.71
N PHE A 292 -0.21 13.10 2.70
CA PHE A 292 -1.16 12.21 3.36
C PHE A 292 -2.31 12.98 4.03
N ALA A 293 -3.41 12.27 4.30
CA ALA A 293 -4.70 12.78 4.75
C ALA A 293 -5.49 13.62 3.74
N THR A 294 -4.91 14.01 2.61
CA THR A 294 -5.63 14.69 1.53
C THR A 294 -6.84 13.86 1.08
N PRO A 295 -8.06 14.43 1.04
CA PRO A 295 -9.21 13.79 0.43
C PRO A 295 -9.12 13.77 -1.10
N PHE A 296 -9.43 12.64 -1.71
CA PHE A 296 -9.49 12.42 -3.16
C PHE A 296 -10.85 11.87 -3.55
N PHE A 297 -11.56 12.53 -4.45
CA PHE A 297 -12.71 11.94 -5.10
C PHE A 297 -12.26 11.19 -6.36
N ILE A 298 -12.55 9.90 -6.43
CA ILE A 298 -12.21 9.04 -7.57
C ILE A 298 -13.46 8.78 -8.39
N ASP A 299 -13.49 9.22 -9.66
CA ASP A 299 -14.48 8.82 -10.66
C ASP A 299 -13.85 7.84 -11.65
N ALA A 300 -14.16 6.54 -11.50
CA ALA A 300 -13.70 5.46 -12.37
C ALA A 300 -14.92 4.69 -12.92
N PRO A 301 -15.59 5.20 -13.98
CA PRO A 301 -16.89 4.71 -14.40
C PRO A 301 -16.88 3.30 -15.02
N SER A 302 -15.73 2.84 -15.50
CA SER A 302 -15.53 1.47 -15.99
C SER A 302 -15.30 0.45 -14.87
N LEU A 303 -14.92 0.90 -13.67
CA LEU A 303 -14.73 0.03 -12.52
C LEU A 303 -16.07 -0.26 -11.85
N ARG A 304 -16.60 -1.46 -12.08
CA ARG A 304 -17.91 -1.91 -11.58
C ARG A 304 -17.85 -3.09 -10.61
N ALA A 305 -16.64 -3.46 -10.17
CA ALA A 305 -16.41 -4.61 -9.30
C ALA A 305 -17.08 -4.47 -7.91
N PHE A 306 -17.47 -3.25 -7.52
CA PHE A 306 -18.06 -2.95 -6.22
C PHE A 306 -19.56 -2.65 -6.35
N GLY A 307 -20.38 -3.71 -6.38
CA GLY A 307 -21.84 -3.56 -6.43
C GLY A 307 -22.41 -3.20 -7.81
N GLY A 308 -21.64 -3.33 -8.90
CA GLY A 308 -22.11 -3.18 -10.27
C GLY A 308 -22.29 -1.73 -10.78
N ALA A 309 -22.29 -0.76 -9.86
CA ALA A 309 -22.32 0.66 -10.17
C ALA A 309 -20.92 1.22 -10.50
N PRO A 310 -20.83 2.34 -11.26
CA PRO A 310 -19.59 3.12 -11.42
C PRO A 310 -18.90 3.42 -10.08
N PHE A 311 -17.59 3.21 -9.99
CA PHE A 311 -16.82 3.56 -8.80
C PHE A 311 -16.66 5.08 -8.68
N ARG A 312 -17.38 5.69 -7.74
CA ARG A 312 -17.44 7.13 -7.49
C ARG A 312 -17.46 7.41 -5.99
N ARG A 313 -16.29 7.70 -5.41
CA ARG A 313 -16.16 7.78 -3.95
C ARG A 313 -15.10 8.79 -3.53
N LEU A 314 -15.38 9.51 -2.44
CA LEU A 314 -14.38 10.22 -1.66
C LEU A 314 -13.56 9.22 -0.83
N MET A 315 -12.24 9.32 -0.95
CA MET A 315 -11.24 8.48 -0.31
C MET A 315 -10.17 9.38 0.33
N ILE A 316 -9.43 8.86 1.30
CA ILE A 316 -8.40 9.60 2.04
C ILE A 316 -7.05 8.97 1.73
N ALA A 317 -6.06 9.80 1.37
CA ALA A 317 -4.68 9.34 1.16
C ALA A 317 -4.07 8.85 2.49
N GLN A 318 -3.99 7.54 2.68
CA GLN A 318 -3.56 6.92 3.93
C GLN A 318 -2.43 5.90 3.74
N ASP A 319 -2.03 5.66 2.49
CA ASP A 319 -0.91 4.80 2.12
C ASP A 319 -0.07 5.41 0.98
#